data_AF-A0A965W006-F1
#
_entry.id   AF-A0A965W006-F1
#
_cell.length_a   1.000
_cell.length_b   1.000
_cell.length_c   1.000
_cell.angle_alpha   90.00
_cell.angle_beta   90.00
_cell.angle_gamma   90.00
#
_symmetry.space_group_name_H-M   'P 1'
#
loop_
_entity.id
_entity.type
_entity.pdbx_description
1 polymer ?
#
loop_
_entity_poly.entity_id
_entity_poly.type
_entity_poly.pdbx_seq_one_letter_code
_entity_poly.pdbx_strand_id
1 'polypeptide(L)'
;MVSFDNTEIAFQSKTNKDLKRAYWLFKIIASPTIVKIGKFATNLALKVGLPIKKSVKATIFKQFCGGETIEECKPAINLLGKFHIGTILDYSVEGKTTDEDFDKTVEIIISTIHRAKNDVNIPFAVFKVTGIARFDLLEKASDKNHSLTEIEKKEIQVIIKRIDKIAKAAFDAKVPLFIDAEETWIQDAIDTWTFEMMLKYNKEEAIVFNTLQMYRHDRLAFLKDCLKLAKENNVHYGIKLVRGAYMEKERDRALKMSYPSPIQPTKQATDSDYNAALEFIVQNASSFALCAGSHNEESSLILTKLLNQNGISPRDKRFYFAQLLGMSDHISYNLAHEGYFVAKYVPFGPIKEVMPYLLRRADENTSVAGQTGRELSLIMKELQRRKLN
;
A
#
# COMPACT_ATOMS: atom_id res chain seq x y z
N MET A 1 -9.19 -1.33 -25.37
CA MET A 1 -9.59 -0.65 -24.12
C MET A 1 -9.68 -1.73 -23.06
N VAL A 2 -9.04 -1.55 -21.90
CA VAL A 2 -8.97 -2.58 -20.85
C VAL A 2 -10.38 -2.95 -20.38
N SER A 3 -10.67 -4.25 -20.25
CA SER A 3 -11.93 -4.74 -19.68
C SER A 3 -11.65 -5.50 -18.38
N PHE A 4 -12.35 -5.13 -17.32
CA PHE A 4 -12.24 -5.79 -16.02
C PHE A 4 -13.27 -6.91 -15.80
N ASP A 5 -14.10 -7.21 -16.82
CA ASP A 5 -15.11 -8.27 -16.78
C ASP A 5 -14.63 -9.63 -17.28
N ASN A 6 -13.40 -9.70 -17.81
CA ASN A 6 -12.82 -10.96 -18.28
C ASN A 6 -12.34 -11.81 -17.09
N THR A 7 -13.21 -12.72 -16.64
CA THR A 7 -12.95 -13.57 -15.48
C THR A 7 -11.95 -14.68 -15.76
N GLU A 8 -11.81 -15.10 -17.01
CA GLU A 8 -10.80 -16.10 -17.40
C GLU A 8 -9.40 -15.56 -17.14
N ILE A 9 -9.12 -14.32 -17.60
CA ILE A 9 -7.85 -13.63 -17.32
C ILE A 9 -7.74 -13.30 -15.83
N ALA A 10 -8.80 -12.80 -15.20
CA ALA A 10 -8.79 -12.41 -13.79
C ALA A 10 -8.38 -13.55 -12.84
N PHE A 11 -8.78 -14.78 -13.17
CA PHE A 11 -8.64 -15.93 -12.28
C PHE A 11 -7.80 -17.07 -12.88
N GLN A 12 -7.07 -16.82 -13.96
CA GLN A 12 -6.19 -17.81 -14.61
C GLN A 12 -5.14 -18.40 -13.66
N SER A 13 -4.72 -17.65 -12.64
CA SER A 13 -3.77 -18.11 -11.62
C SER A 13 -4.38 -19.03 -10.56
N LYS A 14 -5.72 -19.09 -10.46
CA LYS A 14 -6.43 -19.80 -9.40
C LYS A 14 -6.89 -21.18 -9.86
N THR A 15 -6.65 -22.18 -9.03
CA THR A 15 -7.28 -23.49 -9.19
C THR A 15 -8.76 -23.46 -8.81
N ASN A 16 -9.50 -24.50 -9.18
CA ASN A 16 -10.90 -24.66 -8.77
C ASN A 16 -11.06 -24.68 -7.24
N LYS A 17 -10.08 -25.24 -6.53
CA LYS A 17 -10.04 -25.24 -5.05
C LYS A 17 -9.79 -23.84 -4.50
N ASP A 18 -8.90 -23.06 -5.12
CA ASP A 18 -8.64 -21.68 -4.70
C ASP A 18 -9.85 -20.78 -4.93
N LEU A 19 -10.55 -20.93 -6.05
CA LEU A 19 -11.80 -20.20 -6.33
C LEU A 19 -12.89 -20.49 -5.29
N LYS A 20 -13.13 -21.77 -4.97
CA LYS A 20 -14.10 -22.15 -3.93
C LYS A 20 -13.70 -21.61 -2.55
N ARG A 21 -12.40 -21.62 -2.21
CA ARG A 21 -11.91 -21.02 -0.97
C ARG A 21 -12.15 -19.51 -0.94
N ALA A 22 -11.80 -18.81 -2.02
CA ALA A 22 -11.99 -17.37 -2.14
C ALA A 22 -13.48 -16.99 -2.03
N TYR A 23 -14.37 -17.73 -2.70
CA TYR A 23 -15.83 -17.54 -2.60
C TYR A 23 -16.31 -17.56 -1.14
N TRP A 24 -15.96 -18.61 -0.38
CA TRP A 24 -16.38 -18.72 1.02
C TRP A 24 -15.77 -17.63 1.90
N LEU A 25 -14.50 -17.30 1.68
CA LEU A 25 -13.82 -16.25 2.42
C LEU A 25 -14.49 -14.88 2.18
N PHE A 26 -14.74 -14.51 0.93
CA PHE A 26 -15.42 -13.24 0.62
C PHE A 26 -16.87 -13.22 1.08
N LYS A 27 -17.56 -14.36 1.09
CA LYS A 27 -18.91 -14.48 1.67
C LYS A 27 -18.91 -14.24 3.19
N ILE A 28 -17.87 -14.70 3.90
CA ILE A 28 -17.67 -14.42 5.33
C ILE A 28 -17.36 -12.94 5.54
N ILE A 29 -16.43 -12.37 4.77
CA ILE A 29 -16.03 -10.96 4.86
C ILE A 29 -17.19 -10.03 4.49
N ALA A 30 -18.09 -10.43 3.59
CA ALA A 30 -19.28 -9.64 3.24
C ALA A 30 -20.27 -9.46 4.40
N SER A 31 -20.11 -10.18 5.52
CA SER A 31 -20.99 -10.07 6.69
C SER A 31 -20.32 -9.28 7.83
N PRO A 32 -20.75 -8.03 8.09
CA PRO A 32 -20.20 -7.21 9.17
C PRO A 32 -20.30 -7.89 10.55
N THR A 33 -21.40 -8.61 10.79
CA THR A 33 -21.63 -9.35 12.04
C THR A 33 -20.60 -10.47 12.22
N ILE A 34 -20.33 -11.25 11.17
CA ILE A 34 -19.37 -12.35 11.25
C ILE A 34 -17.95 -11.81 11.44
N VAL A 35 -17.59 -10.74 10.73
CA VAL A 35 -16.27 -10.09 10.88
C VAL A 35 -16.06 -9.55 12.30
N LYS A 36 -17.07 -8.88 12.87
CA LYS A 36 -16.99 -8.36 14.25
C LYS A 36 -16.81 -9.48 15.28
N ILE A 37 -17.58 -10.57 15.17
CA ILE A 37 -17.45 -11.75 16.04
C ILE A 37 -16.08 -12.41 15.86
N GLY A 38 -15.66 -12.63 14.61
CA GLY A 38 -14.38 -13.26 14.27
C GLY A 38 -13.19 -12.47 14.80
N LYS A 39 -13.23 -11.13 14.73
CA LYS A 39 -12.21 -10.24 15.31
C LYS A 39 -12.08 -10.42 16.82
N PHE A 40 -13.20 -10.38 17.54
CA PHE A 40 -13.22 -10.59 18.99
C PHE A 40 -12.67 -11.97 19.38
N ALA A 41 -13.20 -13.03 18.75
CA ALA A 41 -12.78 -14.40 19.01
C ALA A 41 -11.28 -14.62 18.70
N THR A 42 -10.79 -14.09 17.58
CA THR A 42 -9.37 -14.20 17.19
C THR A 42 -8.46 -13.51 18.20
N ASN A 43 -8.80 -12.28 18.62
CA ASN A 43 -8.01 -11.54 19.60
C ASN A 43 -7.98 -12.23 20.96
N LEU A 44 -9.13 -12.76 21.41
CA LEU A 44 -9.20 -13.54 22.65
C LEU A 44 -8.33 -14.80 22.57
N ALA A 45 -8.44 -15.55 21.48
CA ALA A 45 -7.65 -16.76 21.26
C ALA A 45 -6.14 -16.49 21.25
N LEU A 46 -5.69 -15.40 20.62
CA LEU A 46 -4.29 -14.99 20.64
C LEU A 46 -3.83 -14.56 22.03
N LYS A 47 -4.67 -13.83 22.76
CA LYS A 47 -4.36 -13.34 24.12
C LYS A 47 -4.26 -14.48 25.14
N VAL A 48 -5.12 -15.49 25.01
CA VAL A 48 -5.15 -16.68 25.89
C VAL A 48 -4.15 -17.76 25.43
N GLY A 49 -3.51 -17.60 24.26
CA GLY A 49 -2.51 -18.54 23.75
C GLY A 49 -3.10 -19.81 23.13
N LEU A 50 -4.36 -19.79 22.69
CA LEU A 50 -4.98 -20.92 22.00
C LEU A 50 -4.25 -21.25 20.68
N PRO A 51 -4.12 -22.53 20.29
CA PRO A 51 -3.34 -22.96 19.14
C PRO A 51 -4.04 -22.73 17.78
N ILE A 52 -4.54 -21.52 17.53
CA ILE A 52 -5.25 -21.15 16.30
C ILE A 52 -4.33 -20.80 15.11
N LYS A 53 -3.01 -20.77 15.32
CA LYS A 53 -2.01 -20.35 14.32
C LYS A 53 -2.17 -21.10 13.00
N LYS A 54 -2.36 -22.43 13.04
CA LYS A 54 -2.52 -23.26 11.83
C LYS A 54 -3.77 -22.89 11.02
N SER A 55 -4.89 -22.66 11.71
CA SER A 55 -6.16 -22.28 11.07
C SER A 55 -6.08 -20.89 10.44
N VAL A 56 -5.47 -19.91 11.15
CA VAL A 56 -5.24 -18.56 10.63
C VAL A 56 -4.31 -18.61 9.40
N LYS A 57 -3.21 -19.38 9.49
CA LYS A 57 -2.26 -19.57 8.37
C LYS A 57 -2.94 -20.19 7.15
N ALA A 58 -3.84 -21.15 7.34
CA ALA A 58 -4.54 -21.85 6.27
C ALA A 58 -5.69 -21.06 5.61
N THR A 59 -6.12 -19.95 6.22
CA THR A 59 -7.31 -19.18 5.80
C THR A 59 -6.95 -17.75 5.38
N ILE A 60 -7.20 -16.76 6.25
CA ILE A 60 -7.06 -15.33 5.97
C ILE A 60 -5.61 -14.95 5.63
N PHE A 61 -4.64 -15.54 6.32
CA PHE A 61 -3.23 -15.28 6.07
C PHE A 61 -2.80 -15.76 4.68
N LYS A 62 -3.21 -16.98 4.27
CA LYS A 62 -2.90 -17.50 2.93
C LYS A 62 -3.53 -16.68 1.79
N GLN A 63 -4.64 -15.99 2.05
CA GLN A 63 -5.27 -15.13 1.05
C GLN A 63 -4.54 -13.79 0.91
N PHE A 64 -4.16 -13.16 2.02
CA PHE A 64 -3.77 -11.76 2.06
C PHE A 64 -2.29 -11.50 2.38
N CYS A 65 -1.53 -12.52 2.79
CA CYS A 65 -0.11 -12.43 3.11
C CYS A 65 0.74 -13.35 2.22
N GLY A 66 1.98 -12.93 1.95
CA GLY A 66 2.95 -13.73 1.21
C GLY A 66 3.57 -14.86 2.04
N GLY A 67 3.77 -14.63 3.35
CA GLY A 67 4.47 -15.57 4.23
C GLY A 67 4.88 -14.94 5.56
N GLU A 68 5.53 -15.69 6.44
CA GLU A 68 6.12 -15.13 7.67
C GLU A 68 7.50 -14.50 7.44
N THR A 69 8.18 -14.88 6.36
CA THR A 69 9.53 -14.40 5.98
C THR A 69 9.61 -14.08 4.49
N ILE A 70 10.68 -13.39 4.06
CA ILE A 70 10.95 -13.11 2.63
C ILE A 70 10.98 -14.41 1.81
N GLU A 71 11.58 -15.47 2.38
CA GLU A 71 11.68 -16.78 1.75
C GLU A 71 10.32 -17.47 1.59
N GLU A 72 9.45 -17.38 2.62
CA GLU A 72 8.09 -17.89 2.54
C GLU A 72 7.24 -17.17 1.48
N CYS A 73 7.62 -15.96 1.05
CA CYS A 73 6.93 -15.21 0.00
C CYS A 73 7.25 -15.69 -1.43
N LYS A 74 8.29 -16.52 -1.63
CA LYS A 74 8.71 -17.01 -2.96
C LYS A 74 7.57 -17.59 -3.81
N PRO A 75 6.65 -18.42 -3.28
CA PRO A 75 5.53 -18.94 -4.06
C PRO A 75 4.60 -17.84 -4.59
N ALA A 76 4.33 -16.80 -3.78
CA ALA A 76 3.50 -15.67 -4.18
C ALA A 76 4.20 -14.83 -5.25
N ILE A 77 5.49 -14.52 -5.04
CA ILE A 77 6.33 -13.78 -6.00
C ILE A 77 6.34 -14.49 -7.36
N ASN A 78 6.65 -15.79 -7.36
CA ASN A 78 6.74 -16.58 -8.58
C ASN A 78 5.38 -16.72 -9.28
N LEU A 79 4.29 -16.87 -8.52
CA LEU A 79 2.95 -16.96 -9.09
C LEU A 79 2.53 -15.66 -9.76
N LEU A 80 2.75 -14.52 -9.12
CA LEU A 80 2.43 -13.20 -9.69
C LEU A 80 3.32 -12.89 -10.90
N GLY A 81 4.62 -13.17 -10.81
CA GLY A 81 5.60 -12.95 -11.88
C GLY A 81 5.28 -13.70 -13.17
N LYS A 82 4.72 -14.92 -13.08
CA LYS A 82 4.24 -15.68 -14.25
C LYS A 82 3.20 -14.94 -15.09
N PHE A 83 2.48 -14.00 -14.49
CA PHE A 83 1.44 -13.20 -15.15
C PHE A 83 1.86 -11.73 -15.28
N HIS A 84 3.17 -11.45 -15.23
CA HIS A 84 3.74 -10.10 -15.35
C HIS A 84 3.24 -9.11 -14.27
N ILE A 85 2.89 -9.63 -13.09
CA ILE A 85 2.52 -8.83 -11.93
C ILE A 85 3.69 -8.84 -10.94
N GLY A 86 4.19 -7.66 -10.62
CA GLY A 86 5.23 -7.48 -9.61
C GLY A 86 4.73 -7.68 -8.18
N THR A 87 5.67 -7.80 -7.25
CA THR A 87 5.44 -7.95 -5.82
C THR A 87 6.11 -6.83 -5.06
N ILE A 88 5.36 -6.13 -4.21
CA ILE A 88 5.88 -5.14 -3.27
C ILE A 88 5.88 -5.83 -1.90
N LEU A 89 7.04 -6.28 -1.42
CA LEU A 89 7.16 -6.96 -0.13
C LEU A 89 7.06 -5.94 1.00
N ASP A 90 5.98 -6.02 1.78
CA ASP A 90 5.75 -5.18 2.95
C ASP A 90 5.98 -5.97 4.23
N TYR A 91 6.97 -5.55 5.02
CA TYR A 91 7.19 -6.12 6.35
C TYR A 91 6.17 -5.52 7.33
N SER A 92 5.01 -6.15 7.42
CA SER A 92 3.81 -5.62 8.10
C SER A 92 3.86 -5.84 9.61
N VAL A 93 4.88 -5.28 10.25
CA VAL A 93 5.07 -5.33 11.69
C VAL A 93 4.85 -3.96 12.30
N GLU A 94 4.01 -3.89 13.32
CA GLU A 94 3.56 -2.64 13.95
C GLU A 94 3.83 -2.65 15.45
N GLY A 95 4.02 -1.46 16.03
CA GLY A 95 4.07 -1.27 17.49
C GLY A 95 5.41 -1.62 18.14
N LYS A 96 6.52 -1.52 17.41
CA LYS A 96 7.88 -1.59 18.00
C LYS A 96 8.18 -0.31 18.78
N THR A 97 8.93 -0.43 19.87
CA THR A 97 9.15 0.69 20.81
C THR A 97 10.60 0.87 21.23
N THR A 98 11.52 -0.04 20.87
CA THR A 98 12.94 0.05 21.25
C THR A 98 13.83 0.24 20.03
N ASP A 99 14.99 0.87 20.23
CA ASP A 99 15.96 1.12 19.16
C ASP A 99 16.51 -0.16 18.55
N GLU A 100 16.71 -1.22 19.32
CA GLU A 100 17.17 -2.51 18.80
C GLU A 100 16.13 -3.12 17.84
N ASP A 101 14.84 -2.96 18.12
CA ASP A 101 13.78 -3.46 17.25
C ASP A 101 13.61 -2.60 15.99
N PHE A 102 13.82 -1.28 16.10
CA PHE A 102 13.88 -0.40 14.93
C PHE A 102 15.07 -0.75 14.03
N ASP A 103 16.25 -0.99 14.60
CA ASP A 103 17.44 -1.35 13.82
C ASP A 103 17.26 -2.72 13.13
N LYS A 104 16.66 -3.71 13.80
CA LYS A 104 16.28 -4.99 13.15
C LYS A 104 15.32 -4.78 12.00
N THR A 105 14.36 -3.86 12.16
CA THR A 105 13.38 -3.55 11.12
C THR A 105 14.07 -2.91 9.92
N VAL A 106 15.02 -1.99 10.14
CA VAL A 106 15.88 -1.43 9.07
C VAL A 106 16.62 -2.53 8.31
N GLU A 107 17.23 -3.49 9.00
CA GLU A 107 17.95 -4.60 8.34
C GLU A 107 17.03 -5.51 7.51
N ILE A 108 15.80 -5.76 7.99
CA ILE A 108 14.80 -6.53 7.25
C ILE A 108 14.38 -5.78 5.98
N ILE A 109 14.14 -4.46 6.06
CA ILE A 109 13.80 -3.62 4.91
C ILE A 109 14.95 -3.60 3.90
N ILE A 110 16.19 -3.48 4.35
CA ILE A 110 17.36 -3.54 3.45
C ILE A 110 17.48 -4.93 2.81
N SER A 111 17.13 -5.99 3.53
CA SER A 111 17.09 -7.34 2.97
C SER A 111 16.02 -7.50 1.88
N THR A 112 14.86 -6.84 1.98
CA THR A 112 13.87 -6.83 0.88
C THR A 112 14.38 -6.08 -0.34
N ILE A 113 15.10 -4.97 -0.15
CA ILE A 113 15.76 -4.22 -1.23
C ILE A 113 16.82 -5.08 -1.94
N HIS A 114 17.67 -5.79 -1.19
CA HIS A 114 18.68 -6.68 -1.78
C HIS A 114 18.06 -7.88 -2.49
N ARG A 115 16.95 -8.40 -2.00
CA ARG A 115 16.17 -9.42 -2.70
C ARG A 115 15.61 -8.87 -4.01
N ALA A 116 15.06 -7.66 -4.01
CA ALA A 116 14.51 -6.98 -5.18
C ALA A 116 15.54 -6.68 -6.26
N LYS A 117 16.75 -6.26 -5.87
CA LYS A 117 17.88 -6.03 -6.79
C LYS A 117 18.15 -7.21 -7.74
N ASN A 118 17.93 -8.43 -7.24
CA ASN A 118 18.21 -9.67 -7.95
C ASN A 118 16.95 -10.38 -8.46
N ASP A 119 15.78 -9.73 -8.42
CA ASP A 119 14.50 -10.33 -8.85
C ASP A 119 13.59 -9.29 -9.49
N VAL A 120 13.48 -9.36 -10.82
CA VAL A 120 12.63 -8.47 -11.63
C VAL A 120 11.14 -8.53 -11.24
N ASN A 121 10.70 -9.57 -10.53
CA ASN A 121 9.34 -9.69 -10.05
C ASN A 121 9.08 -8.86 -8.77
N ILE A 122 10.08 -8.17 -8.23
CA ILE A 122 9.95 -7.33 -7.05
C ILE A 122 10.32 -5.88 -7.42
N PRO A 123 9.40 -5.13 -8.06
CA PRO A 123 9.73 -3.82 -8.64
C PRO A 123 9.91 -2.69 -7.61
N PHE A 124 9.45 -2.88 -6.36
CA PHE A 124 9.57 -1.87 -5.31
C PHE A 124 9.89 -2.50 -3.96
N ALA A 125 10.56 -1.71 -3.12
CA ALA A 125 10.59 -1.89 -1.67
C ALA A 125 9.62 -0.90 -1.00
N VAL A 126 9.26 -1.17 0.26
CA VAL A 126 8.39 -0.30 1.05
C VAL A 126 8.72 -0.41 2.53
N PHE A 127 8.48 0.67 3.27
CA PHE A 127 8.46 0.63 4.73
C PHE A 127 7.56 1.73 5.32
N LYS A 128 7.26 1.60 6.61
CA LYS A 128 6.57 2.59 7.44
C LYS A 128 7.56 3.24 8.39
N VAL A 129 7.45 4.56 8.60
CA VAL A 129 8.36 5.28 9.48
C VAL A 129 8.13 4.86 10.93
N THR A 130 6.88 4.57 11.32
CA THR A 130 6.57 4.01 12.66
C THR A 130 7.18 2.62 12.91
N GLY A 131 7.62 1.91 11.86
CA GLY A 131 8.37 0.66 12.00
C GLY A 131 9.83 0.85 12.41
N ILE A 132 10.35 2.08 12.35
CA ILE A 132 11.76 2.42 12.62
C ILE A 132 11.93 3.63 13.56
N ALA A 133 10.83 4.14 14.11
CA ALA A 133 10.79 5.33 14.95
C ALA A 133 9.67 5.25 15.98
N ARG A 134 9.90 5.92 17.13
CA ARG A 134 8.88 6.09 18.16
C ARG A 134 7.76 7.01 17.67
N PHE A 135 6.53 6.56 17.82
CA PHE A 135 5.33 7.29 17.40
C PHE A 135 5.20 8.67 18.06
N ASP A 136 5.47 8.78 19.36
CA ASP A 136 5.37 10.04 20.10
C ASP A 136 6.35 11.10 19.61
N LEU A 137 7.54 10.69 19.17
CA LEU A 137 8.55 11.59 18.62
C LEU A 137 8.17 12.07 17.21
N LEU A 138 7.53 11.22 16.40
CA LEU A 138 7.00 11.62 15.09
C LEU A 138 5.87 12.65 15.21
N GLU A 139 5.00 12.51 16.22
CA GLU A 139 3.94 13.48 16.51
C GLU A 139 4.54 14.83 16.90
N LYS A 140 5.53 14.83 17.81
CA LYS A 140 6.27 16.05 18.18
C LYS A 140 7.01 16.69 17.01
N ALA A 141 7.62 15.88 16.13
CA ALA A 141 8.33 16.38 14.95
C ALA A 141 7.38 16.98 13.89
N SER A 142 6.10 16.58 13.90
CA SER A 142 5.07 17.08 12.98
C SER A 142 4.31 18.28 13.54
N ASP A 143 4.32 18.50 14.85
CA ASP A 143 3.67 19.65 15.48
C ASP A 143 4.52 20.91 15.37
N LYS A 144 4.08 21.84 14.51
CA LYS A 144 4.74 23.14 14.29
C LYS A 144 4.76 24.04 15.52
N ASN A 145 3.92 23.77 16.52
CA ASN A 145 3.88 24.52 17.78
C ASN A 145 4.79 23.91 18.85
N HIS A 146 5.33 22.71 18.61
CA HIS A 146 6.18 22.03 19.56
C HIS A 146 7.65 22.39 19.35
N SER A 147 8.30 22.88 20.41
CA SER A 147 9.75 23.11 20.41
C SER A 147 10.48 21.87 20.90
N LEU A 148 11.18 21.20 19.99
CA LEU A 148 11.96 20.00 20.30
C LEU A 148 13.14 20.32 21.23
N THR A 149 13.31 19.50 22.26
CA THR A 149 14.50 19.52 23.12
C THR A 149 15.75 19.06 22.38
N GLU A 150 16.94 19.36 22.90
CA GLU A 150 18.20 18.90 22.30
C GLU A 150 18.33 17.37 22.28
N ILE A 151 17.68 16.66 23.21
CA ILE A 151 17.62 15.19 23.21
C ILE A 151 16.73 14.71 22.07
N GLU A 152 15.51 15.25 21.95
CA GLU A 152 14.57 14.87 20.89
C GLU A 152 15.13 15.18 19.50
N LYS A 153 15.84 16.29 19.33
CA LYS A 153 16.56 16.60 18.08
C LYS A 153 17.58 15.52 17.74
N LYS A 154 18.37 15.05 18.72
CA LYS A 154 19.34 13.96 18.51
C LYS A 154 18.65 12.64 18.15
N GLU A 155 17.54 12.31 18.82
CA GLU A 155 16.75 11.12 18.50
C GLU A 155 16.14 11.21 17.09
N ILE A 156 15.64 12.37 16.68
CA ILE A 156 15.17 12.61 15.30
C ILE A 156 16.30 12.42 14.29
N GLN A 157 17.51 12.88 14.58
CA GLN A 157 18.65 12.65 13.69
C GLN A 157 18.98 11.16 13.55
N VAL A 158 18.73 10.33 14.57
CA VAL A 158 18.86 8.86 14.45
C VAL A 158 17.80 8.31 13.49
N ILE A 159 16.54 8.78 13.60
CA ILE A 159 15.46 8.38 12.69
C ILE A 159 15.79 8.75 11.23
N ILE A 160 16.21 9.99 10.98
CA ILE A 160 16.59 10.46 9.64
C ILE A 160 17.74 9.62 9.09
N LYS A 161 18.74 9.26 9.92
CA LYS A 161 19.83 8.36 9.50
C LYS A 161 19.33 6.96 9.13
N ARG A 162 18.33 6.41 9.81
CA ARG A 162 17.70 5.13 9.44
C ARG A 162 17.00 5.23 8.08
N ILE A 163 16.23 6.30 7.87
CA ILE A 163 15.56 6.58 6.58
C ILE A 163 16.60 6.72 5.46
N ASP A 164 17.65 7.50 5.68
CA ASP A 164 18.75 7.71 4.73
C ASP A 164 19.48 6.41 4.40
N LYS A 165 19.75 5.56 5.38
CA LYS A 165 20.37 4.24 5.18
C LYS A 165 19.50 3.35 4.27
N ILE A 166 18.18 3.33 4.48
CA ILE A 166 17.24 2.56 3.63
C ILE A 166 17.18 3.17 2.22
N ALA A 167 17.02 4.49 2.10
CA ALA A 167 16.94 5.20 0.83
C ALA A 167 18.22 5.06 0.00
N LYS A 168 19.39 5.11 0.65
CA LYS A 168 20.68 4.84 0.01
C LYS A 168 20.76 3.40 -0.50
N ALA A 169 20.36 2.42 0.30
CA ALA A 169 20.37 1.02 -0.13
C ALA A 169 19.46 0.81 -1.36
N ALA A 170 18.29 1.45 -1.39
CA ALA A 170 17.37 1.45 -2.51
C ALA A 170 17.99 2.09 -3.77
N PHE A 171 18.62 3.25 -3.62
CA PHE A 171 19.34 3.95 -4.69
C PHE A 171 20.50 3.11 -5.26
N ASP A 172 21.38 2.59 -4.41
CA ASP A 172 22.51 1.74 -4.83
C ASP A 172 22.05 0.44 -5.51
N ALA A 173 20.85 -0.03 -5.15
CA ALA A 173 20.22 -1.21 -5.74
C ALA A 173 19.41 -0.91 -7.01
N LYS A 174 19.17 0.37 -7.33
CA LYS A 174 18.20 0.82 -8.36
C LYS A 174 16.81 0.20 -8.17
N VAL A 175 16.38 0.12 -6.91
CA VAL A 175 15.07 -0.39 -6.52
C VAL A 175 14.26 0.79 -5.97
N PRO A 176 13.18 1.20 -6.66
CA PRO A 176 12.25 2.18 -6.13
C PRO A 176 11.72 1.84 -4.72
N LEU A 177 11.60 2.85 -3.85
CA LEU A 177 11.29 2.75 -2.43
C LEU A 177 10.08 3.60 -2.08
N PHE A 178 9.05 2.96 -1.55
CA PHE A 178 7.89 3.65 -0.99
C PHE A 178 8.11 3.96 0.49
N ILE A 179 7.91 5.22 0.87
CA ILE A 179 7.72 5.61 2.26
C ILE A 179 6.22 5.74 2.47
N ASP A 180 5.64 4.82 3.23
CA ASP A 180 4.20 4.75 3.43
C ASP A 180 3.71 5.90 4.30
N ALA A 181 2.55 6.45 3.93
CA ALA A 181 1.83 7.43 4.71
C ALA A 181 0.99 6.76 5.80
N GLU A 182 0.89 7.43 6.92
CA GLU A 182 0.32 6.92 8.16
C GLU A 182 -0.74 7.92 8.66
N GLU A 183 -0.82 8.19 9.96
CA GLU A 183 -1.79 9.14 10.51
C GLU A 183 -1.43 10.61 10.28
N THR A 184 -2.43 11.47 10.17
CA THR A 184 -2.27 12.90 9.78
C THR A 184 -1.35 13.68 10.71
N TRP A 185 -1.35 13.37 12.01
CA TRP A 185 -0.56 14.07 13.01
C TRP A 185 0.91 13.63 13.09
N ILE A 186 1.33 12.66 12.28
CA ILE A 186 2.74 12.31 12.07
C ILE A 186 3.21 12.54 10.63
N GLN A 187 2.29 12.91 9.73
CA GLN A 187 2.54 12.91 8.30
C GLN A 187 3.43 14.08 7.84
N ASP A 188 3.40 15.23 8.51
CA ASP A 188 4.23 16.40 8.12
C ASP A 188 5.73 16.08 8.24
N ALA A 189 6.15 15.37 9.29
CA ALA A 189 7.53 14.90 9.43
C ALA A 189 7.90 13.88 8.34
N ILE A 190 7.00 12.91 8.06
CA ILE A 190 7.21 11.89 7.03
C ILE A 190 7.33 12.53 5.65
N ASP A 191 6.45 13.47 5.30
CA ASP A 191 6.46 14.19 4.02
C ASP A 191 7.79 14.95 3.84
N THR A 192 8.23 15.64 4.90
CA THR A 192 9.47 16.42 4.92
C THR A 192 10.70 15.54 4.68
N TRP A 193 10.87 14.49 5.50
CA TRP A 193 12.04 13.61 5.38
C TRP A 193 12.02 12.81 4.09
N THR A 194 10.84 12.45 3.58
CA THR A 194 10.73 11.80 2.27
C THR A 194 11.24 12.72 1.16
N PHE A 195 10.85 14.00 1.17
CA PHE A 195 11.34 14.97 0.19
C PHE A 195 12.85 15.20 0.33
N GLU A 196 13.39 15.29 1.56
CA GLU A 196 14.84 15.36 1.79
C GLU A 196 15.58 14.16 1.16
N MET A 197 15.02 12.95 1.20
CA MET A 197 15.60 11.81 0.51
C MET A 197 15.51 11.92 -1.01
N MET A 198 14.41 12.47 -1.55
CA MET A 198 14.30 12.74 -2.99
C MET A 198 15.35 13.75 -3.47
N LEU A 199 15.65 14.78 -2.66
CA LEU A 199 16.71 15.75 -2.95
C LEU A 199 18.07 15.08 -3.13
N LYS A 200 18.32 13.96 -2.46
CA LYS A 200 19.55 13.17 -2.57
C LYS A 200 19.50 12.16 -3.71
N TYR A 201 18.40 11.42 -3.86
CA TYR A 201 18.38 10.17 -4.63
C TYR A 201 17.53 10.20 -5.91
N ASN A 202 16.72 11.25 -6.15
CA ASN A 202 15.82 11.31 -7.31
C ASN A 202 16.30 12.27 -8.42
N LYS A 203 17.61 12.28 -8.72
CA LYS A 203 18.19 13.20 -9.72
C LYS A 203 17.95 12.75 -11.17
N GLU A 204 18.15 11.48 -11.46
CA GLU A 204 18.03 10.92 -12.83
C GLU A 204 16.68 10.24 -13.08
N GLU A 205 16.14 9.59 -12.04
CA GLU A 205 14.84 8.94 -12.04
C GLU A 205 14.25 8.94 -10.63
N ALA A 206 12.97 8.63 -10.49
CA ALA A 206 12.36 8.53 -9.17
C ALA A 206 12.76 7.22 -8.48
N ILE A 207 13.54 7.32 -7.40
CA ILE A 207 13.88 6.19 -6.53
C ILE A 207 13.00 6.22 -5.29
N VAL A 208 12.92 7.34 -4.58
CA VAL A 208 12.10 7.51 -3.38
C VAL A 208 10.72 8.04 -3.77
N PHE A 209 9.67 7.45 -3.21
CA PHE A 209 8.29 7.85 -3.44
C PHE A 209 7.62 8.23 -2.12
N ASN A 210 6.92 9.37 -2.14
CA ASN A 210 6.02 9.77 -1.07
C ASN A 210 4.63 9.17 -1.32
N THR A 211 3.98 8.70 -0.26
CA THR A 211 2.62 8.17 -0.33
C THR A 211 1.61 9.28 -0.04
N LEU A 212 0.72 9.59 -0.98
CA LEU A 212 -0.30 10.63 -0.80
C LEU A 212 -1.66 9.97 -0.58
N GLN A 213 -2.31 10.31 0.53
CA GLN A 213 -3.62 9.78 0.92
C GLN A 213 -4.74 10.77 0.52
N MET A 214 -5.37 10.52 -0.62
CA MET A 214 -6.37 11.42 -1.23
C MET A 214 -7.72 11.49 -0.51
N TYR A 215 -7.90 10.72 0.57
CA TYR A 215 -9.02 10.89 1.50
C TYR A 215 -8.90 12.15 2.37
N ARG A 216 -7.78 12.86 2.32
CA ARG A 216 -7.57 14.14 3.02
C ARG A 216 -7.82 15.30 2.08
N HIS A 217 -8.52 16.32 2.55
CA HIS A 217 -8.93 17.45 1.72
C HIS A 217 -7.79 18.38 1.28
N ASP A 218 -6.60 18.27 1.89
CA ASP A 218 -5.44 19.12 1.60
C ASP A 218 -4.48 18.52 0.55
N ARG A 219 -4.61 17.24 0.21
CA ARG A 219 -3.56 16.51 -0.52
C ARG A 219 -3.46 16.85 -2.00
N LEU A 220 -4.56 17.29 -2.63
CA LEU A 220 -4.49 17.78 -4.01
C LEU A 220 -3.72 19.10 -4.11
N ALA A 221 -3.86 19.99 -3.12
CA ALA A 221 -3.06 21.22 -3.04
C ALA A 221 -1.59 20.89 -2.77
N PHE A 222 -1.31 20.01 -1.81
CA PHE A 222 0.03 19.52 -1.53
C PHE A 222 0.72 18.94 -2.78
N LEU A 223 0.02 18.13 -3.57
CA LEU A 223 0.57 17.57 -4.83
C LEU A 223 0.99 18.67 -5.84
N LYS A 224 0.27 19.79 -5.89
CA LYS A 224 0.64 20.94 -6.73
C LYS A 224 1.91 21.62 -6.21
N ASP A 225 2.06 21.72 -4.89
CA ASP A 225 3.29 22.22 -4.27
C ASP A 225 4.47 21.27 -4.52
N CYS A 226 4.25 19.95 -4.52
CA CYS A 226 5.27 18.97 -4.90
C CYS A 226 5.81 19.21 -6.32
N LEU A 227 4.97 19.60 -7.29
CA LEU A 227 5.43 19.94 -8.64
C LEU A 227 6.36 21.15 -8.64
N LYS A 228 6.02 22.19 -7.86
CA LYS A 228 6.87 23.37 -7.71
C LYS A 228 8.23 22.99 -7.13
N LEU A 229 8.22 22.24 -6.03
CA LEU A 229 9.43 21.75 -5.37
C LEU A 229 10.28 20.88 -6.30
N ALA A 230 9.65 19.99 -7.07
CA ALA A 230 10.32 19.11 -8.03
C ALA A 230 11.09 19.92 -9.09
N LYS A 231 10.46 20.97 -9.64
CA LYS A 231 11.05 21.85 -10.64
C LYS A 231 12.17 22.71 -10.06
N GLU A 232 11.95 23.31 -8.89
CA GLU A 232 12.94 24.17 -8.22
C GLU A 232 14.22 23.42 -7.86
N ASN A 233 14.10 22.13 -7.50
CA ASN A 233 15.23 21.32 -7.04
C ASN A 233 15.76 20.33 -8.09
N ASN A 234 15.20 20.35 -9.29
CA ASN A 234 15.50 19.44 -10.40
C ASN A 234 15.52 17.97 -9.96
N VAL A 235 14.39 17.50 -9.43
CA VAL A 235 14.19 16.09 -9.01
C VAL A 235 12.96 15.48 -9.68
N HIS A 236 12.99 14.17 -9.88
CA HIS A 236 11.83 13.39 -10.28
C HIS A 236 11.02 12.99 -9.05
N TYR A 237 9.84 13.57 -8.85
CA TYR A 237 9.05 13.36 -7.65
C TYR A 237 8.29 12.03 -7.75
N GLY A 238 8.62 11.06 -6.88
CA GLY A 238 7.92 9.78 -6.83
C GLY A 238 6.64 9.90 -5.99
N ILE A 239 5.50 9.49 -6.54
CA ILE A 239 4.20 9.49 -5.85
C ILE A 239 3.61 8.09 -5.83
N LYS A 240 3.31 7.58 -4.64
CA LYS A 240 2.37 6.48 -4.45
C LYS A 240 1.02 7.05 -4.07
N LEU A 241 0.06 7.01 -4.99
CA LEU A 241 -1.26 7.59 -4.79
C LEU A 241 -2.21 6.56 -4.20
N VAL A 242 -2.79 6.83 -3.02
CA VAL A 242 -3.80 5.98 -2.36
C VAL A 242 -5.00 6.81 -1.93
N ARG A 243 -6.12 6.16 -1.59
CA ARG A 243 -7.21 6.87 -0.89
C ARG A 243 -6.80 7.15 0.56
N GLY A 244 -6.62 6.10 1.36
CA GLY A 244 -6.23 6.20 2.77
C GLY A 244 -6.73 4.99 3.55
N ALA A 245 -6.12 4.73 4.71
CA ALA A 245 -6.37 3.52 5.51
C ALA A 245 -6.81 3.81 6.96
N TYR A 246 -6.85 5.08 7.37
CA TYR A 246 -7.04 5.47 8.77
C TYR A 246 -8.32 6.28 9.01
N MET A 247 -9.29 6.23 8.08
CA MET A 247 -10.41 7.18 8.00
C MET A 247 -11.22 7.29 9.30
N GLU A 248 -11.59 6.16 9.89
CA GLU A 248 -12.35 6.13 11.15
C GLU A 248 -11.51 6.64 12.33
N LYS A 249 -10.21 6.27 12.38
CA LYS A 249 -9.29 6.73 13.42
C LYS A 249 -9.10 8.25 13.38
N GLU A 250 -9.02 8.83 12.18
CA GLU A 250 -8.89 10.26 11.96
C GLU A 250 -10.14 11.03 12.41
N ARG A 251 -11.33 10.51 12.07
CA ARG A 251 -12.61 11.09 12.50
C ARG A 251 -12.80 10.99 14.01
N ASP A 252 -12.48 9.84 14.60
CA ASP A 252 -12.55 9.62 16.04
C ASP A 252 -11.62 10.58 16.82
N ARG A 253 -10.40 10.81 16.32
CA ARG A 253 -9.45 11.75 16.93
C ARG A 253 -9.97 13.18 16.82
N ALA A 254 -10.44 13.59 15.63
CA ALA A 254 -10.99 14.93 15.38
C ALA A 254 -12.16 15.24 16.33
N LEU A 255 -13.07 14.28 16.52
CA LEU A 255 -14.19 14.40 17.48
C LEU A 255 -13.69 14.54 18.92
N LYS A 256 -12.76 13.67 19.36
CA LYS A 256 -12.23 13.69 20.74
C LYS A 256 -11.47 14.97 21.06
N MET A 257 -10.72 15.50 20.10
CA MET A 257 -9.88 16.68 20.27
C MET A 257 -10.58 17.98 19.83
N SER A 258 -11.84 17.91 19.39
CA SER A 258 -12.65 19.07 18.99
C SER A 258 -12.04 19.92 17.88
N TYR A 259 -11.44 19.27 16.86
CA TYR A 259 -10.98 19.95 15.65
C TYR A 259 -11.69 19.40 14.39
N PRO A 260 -11.77 20.15 13.28
CA PRO A 260 -12.39 19.67 12.04
C PRO A 260 -11.72 18.41 11.49
N SER A 261 -12.48 17.42 11.04
CA SER A 261 -11.89 16.22 10.45
C SER A 261 -11.03 16.59 9.22
N PRO A 262 -9.79 16.09 9.10
CA PRO A 262 -8.92 16.36 7.96
C PRO A 262 -9.34 15.56 6.71
N ILE A 263 -10.37 14.73 6.85
CA ILE A 263 -10.82 13.77 5.85
C ILE A 263 -11.97 14.37 5.03
N GLN A 264 -11.96 14.06 3.74
CA GLN A 264 -13.04 14.34 2.82
C GLN A 264 -14.40 13.90 3.37
N PRO A 265 -15.47 14.68 3.12
CA PRO A 265 -16.78 14.44 3.73
C PRO A 265 -17.42 13.15 3.20
N THR A 266 -17.14 12.77 1.95
CA THR A 266 -17.72 11.61 1.28
C THR A 266 -16.67 10.81 0.52
N LYS A 267 -16.97 9.52 0.27
CA LYS A 267 -16.16 8.67 -0.62
C LYS A 267 -16.03 9.30 -2.01
N GLN A 268 -17.11 9.89 -2.54
CA GLN A 268 -17.09 10.51 -3.86
C GLN A 268 -16.15 11.71 -3.92
N ALA A 269 -16.05 12.51 -2.85
CA ALA A 269 -15.06 13.59 -2.77
C ALA A 269 -13.62 13.04 -2.79
N THR A 270 -13.34 11.98 -2.02
CA THR A 270 -12.06 11.26 -2.09
C THR A 270 -11.76 10.71 -3.49
N ASP A 271 -12.75 10.12 -4.17
CA ASP A 271 -12.59 9.60 -5.54
C ASP A 271 -12.31 10.72 -6.55
N SER A 272 -12.99 11.85 -6.40
CA SER A 272 -12.83 13.03 -7.25
C SER A 272 -11.40 13.58 -7.13
N ASP A 273 -10.91 13.74 -5.91
CA ASP A 273 -9.54 14.17 -5.64
C ASP A 273 -8.50 13.16 -6.12
N TYR A 274 -8.74 11.85 -5.92
CA TYR A 274 -7.87 10.80 -6.44
C TYR A 274 -7.76 10.87 -7.96
N ASN A 275 -8.88 10.99 -8.66
CA ASN A 275 -8.91 11.06 -10.12
C ASN A 275 -8.28 12.37 -10.64
N ALA A 276 -8.51 13.50 -9.97
CA ALA A 276 -7.87 14.78 -10.29
C ALA A 276 -6.34 14.72 -10.11
N ALA A 277 -5.86 14.02 -9.08
CA ALA A 277 -4.43 13.79 -8.87
C ALA A 277 -3.82 12.90 -9.97
N LEU A 278 -4.52 11.86 -10.45
CA LEU A 278 -4.08 11.06 -11.61
C LEU A 278 -3.89 11.94 -12.85
N GLU A 279 -4.89 12.77 -13.17
CA GLU A 279 -4.84 13.69 -14.31
C GLU A 279 -3.66 14.67 -14.18
N PHE A 280 -3.52 15.31 -13.02
CA PHE A 280 -2.45 16.25 -12.77
C PHE A 280 -1.05 15.64 -12.92
N ILE A 281 -0.85 14.42 -12.41
CA ILE A 281 0.44 13.71 -12.49
C ILE A 281 0.75 13.34 -13.95
N VAL A 282 -0.22 12.82 -14.70
CA VAL A 282 -0.02 12.43 -16.11
C VAL A 282 0.28 13.66 -16.98
N GLN A 283 -0.43 14.78 -16.77
CA GLN A 283 -0.15 16.04 -17.47
C GLN A 283 1.25 16.61 -17.17
N ASN A 284 1.85 16.21 -16.05
CA ASN A 284 3.18 16.64 -15.61
C ASN A 284 4.17 15.45 -15.53
N ALA A 285 4.01 14.45 -16.42
CA ALA A 285 4.77 13.19 -16.40
C ALA A 285 6.29 13.34 -16.45
N SER A 286 6.81 14.47 -16.95
CA SER A 286 8.26 14.75 -16.93
C SER A 286 8.81 14.94 -15.51
N SER A 287 7.99 15.42 -14.58
CA SER A 287 8.39 15.73 -13.20
C SER A 287 7.98 14.66 -12.20
N PHE A 288 7.13 13.71 -12.59
CA PHE A 288 6.57 12.71 -11.68
C PHE A 288 6.80 11.27 -12.13
N ALA A 289 6.90 10.38 -11.15
CA ALA A 289 6.60 8.96 -11.31
C ALA A 289 5.43 8.59 -10.39
N LEU A 290 4.60 7.65 -10.82
CA LEU A 290 3.35 7.26 -10.18
C LEU A 290 3.27 5.75 -9.95
N CYS A 291 2.96 5.38 -8.71
CA CYS A 291 2.33 4.12 -8.38
C CYS A 291 0.88 4.38 -7.93
N ALA A 292 -0.10 4.04 -8.76
CA ALA A 292 -1.52 4.21 -8.48
C ALA A 292 -2.07 3.03 -7.67
N GLY A 293 -2.05 3.18 -6.34
CA GLY A 293 -2.62 2.22 -5.39
C GLY A 293 -4.14 2.36 -5.28
N SER A 294 -4.89 1.55 -6.03
CA SER A 294 -6.36 1.58 -6.03
C SER A 294 -6.97 0.25 -6.44
N HIS A 295 -8.07 -0.09 -5.77
CA HIS A 295 -8.95 -1.21 -6.15
C HIS A 295 -10.20 -0.76 -6.90
N ASN A 296 -10.29 0.50 -7.28
CA ASN A 296 -11.43 1.05 -7.97
C ASN A 296 -11.25 0.91 -9.49
N GLU A 297 -12.19 0.22 -10.13
CA GLU A 297 -12.21 -0.03 -11.58
C GLU A 297 -12.21 1.28 -12.36
N GLU A 298 -13.05 2.25 -11.99
CA GLU A 298 -13.17 3.53 -12.68
C GLU A 298 -11.87 4.33 -12.64
N SER A 299 -11.25 4.51 -11.47
CA SER A 299 -9.95 5.20 -11.35
C SER A 299 -8.86 4.51 -12.15
N SER A 300 -8.88 3.16 -12.21
CA SER A 300 -7.92 2.40 -12.99
C SER A 300 -8.13 2.60 -14.49
N LEU A 301 -9.37 2.60 -14.97
CA LEU A 301 -9.71 2.91 -16.36
C LEU A 301 -9.33 4.36 -16.72
N ILE A 302 -9.58 5.32 -15.83
CA ILE A 302 -9.18 6.72 -16.01
C ILE A 302 -7.67 6.81 -16.25
N LEU A 303 -6.83 6.16 -15.43
CA LEU A 303 -5.39 6.18 -15.66
C LEU A 303 -5.01 5.55 -17.01
N THR A 304 -5.59 4.41 -17.40
CA THR A 304 -5.32 3.81 -18.72
C THR A 304 -5.67 4.76 -19.87
N LYS A 305 -6.79 5.49 -19.73
CA LYS A 305 -7.24 6.47 -20.72
C LYS A 305 -6.29 7.68 -20.78
N LEU A 306 -5.91 8.21 -19.62
CA LEU A 306 -4.99 9.35 -19.51
C LEU A 306 -3.63 9.03 -20.13
N LEU A 307 -3.06 7.86 -19.85
CA LEU A 307 -1.78 7.43 -20.43
C LEU A 307 -1.87 7.35 -21.96
N ASN A 308 -2.91 6.70 -22.49
CA ASN A 308 -3.12 6.57 -23.93
C ASN A 308 -3.31 7.94 -24.60
N GLN A 309 -4.11 8.84 -24.00
CA GLN A 309 -4.37 10.18 -24.54
C GLN A 309 -3.12 11.07 -24.57
N ASN A 310 -2.17 10.85 -23.66
CA ASN A 310 -0.91 11.58 -23.59
C ASN A 310 0.24 10.86 -24.33
N GLY A 311 -0.05 9.80 -25.09
CA GLY A 311 0.97 9.04 -25.83
C GLY A 311 1.98 8.32 -24.94
N ILE A 312 1.65 8.07 -23.67
CA ILE A 312 2.53 7.38 -22.72
C ILE A 312 2.31 5.87 -22.88
N SER A 313 3.39 5.14 -23.12
CA SER A 313 3.37 3.70 -23.28
C SER A 313 2.82 3.01 -22.02
N PRO A 314 2.01 1.94 -22.15
CA PRO A 314 1.65 1.06 -21.03
C PRO A 314 2.87 0.49 -20.29
N ARG A 315 4.03 0.41 -20.97
CA ARG A 315 5.31 -0.06 -20.43
C ARG A 315 6.26 1.08 -20.03
N ASP A 316 5.73 2.27 -19.77
CA ASP A 316 6.52 3.34 -19.19
C ASP A 316 6.75 3.07 -17.70
N LYS A 317 8.01 2.88 -17.29
CA LYS A 317 8.38 2.52 -15.91
C LYS A 317 8.04 3.61 -14.89
N ARG A 318 7.69 4.82 -15.33
CA ARG A 318 7.19 5.88 -14.45
C ARG A 318 5.79 5.58 -13.95
N PHE A 319 5.02 4.68 -14.57
CA PHE A 319 3.61 4.47 -14.24
C PHE A 319 3.34 3.01 -13.89
N TYR A 320 2.96 2.78 -12.64
CA TYR A 320 2.54 1.48 -12.13
C TYR A 320 1.11 1.54 -11.58
N PHE A 321 0.39 0.44 -11.74
CA PHE A 321 -0.86 0.17 -11.03
C PHE A 321 -0.57 -0.75 -9.85
N ALA A 322 -1.20 -0.52 -8.70
CA ALA A 322 -1.02 -1.38 -7.55
C ALA A 322 -2.33 -1.73 -6.83
N GLN A 323 -2.44 -3.00 -6.44
CA GLN A 323 -3.53 -3.54 -5.63
C GLN A 323 -2.96 -4.37 -4.47
N LEU A 324 -3.73 -4.58 -3.41
CA LEU A 324 -3.36 -5.54 -2.38
C LEU A 324 -3.42 -6.99 -2.88
N LEU A 325 -2.53 -7.84 -2.36
CA LEU A 325 -2.60 -9.29 -2.56
C LEU A 325 -3.96 -9.84 -2.09
N GLY A 326 -4.53 -10.75 -2.87
CA GLY A 326 -5.78 -11.42 -2.53
C GLY A 326 -7.04 -10.60 -2.82
N MET A 327 -6.90 -9.44 -3.45
CA MET A 327 -7.96 -8.47 -3.75
C MET A 327 -7.84 -7.92 -5.16
N SER A 328 -8.95 -7.72 -5.87
CA SER A 328 -8.98 -7.02 -7.16
C SER A 328 -8.09 -7.66 -8.21
N ASP A 329 -8.07 -9.01 -8.25
CA ASP A 329 -7.31 -9.75 -9.27
C ASP A 329 -7.88 -9.48 -10.67
N HIS A 330 -9.17 -9.20 -10.78
CA HIS A 330 -9.80 -8.77 -12.02
C HIS A 330 -9.24 -7.44 -12.56
N ILE A 331 -8.76 -6.52 -11.72
CA ILE A 331 -8.05 -5.32 -12.17
C ILE A 331 -6.61 -5.69 -12.54
N SER A 332 -5.88 -6.32 -11.62
CA SER A 332 -4.43 -6.54 -11.79
C SER A 332 -4.09 -7.42 -12.98
N TYR A 333 -4.79 -8.55 -13.15
CA TYR A 333 -4.49 -9.51 -14.22
C TYR A 333 -4.90 -8.99 -15.59
N ASN A 334 -6.03 -8.28 -15.69
CA ASN A 334 -6.44 -7.68 -16.95
C ASN A 334 -5.52 -6.51 -17.33
N LEU A 335 -5.09 -5.67 -16.40
CA LEU A 335 -4.08 -4.63 -16.69
C LEU A 335 -2.74 -5.22 -17.15
N ALA A 336 -2.25 -6.25 -16.45
CA ALA A 336 -1.00 -6.90 -16.81
C ALA A 336 -1.07 -7.60 -18.17
N HIS A 337 -2.21 -8.23 -18.48
CA HIS A 337 -2.49 -8.80 -19.80
C HIS A 337 -2.43 -7.76 -20.92
N GLU A 338 -2.96 -6.55 -20.67
CA GLU A 338 -2.93 -5.43 -21.60
C GLU A 338 -1.55 -4.71 -21.64
N GLY A 339 -0.55 -5.24 -20.93
CA GLY A 339 0.84 -4.80 -20.99
C GLY A 339 1.19 -3.63 -20.07
N TYR A 340 0.30 -3.23 -19.16
CA TYR A 340 0.60 -2.23 -18.14
C TYR A 340 1.51 -2.79 -17.06
N PHE A 341 2.35 -1.95 -16.47
CA PHE A 341 3.07 -2.33 -15.26
C PHE A 341 2.14 -2.38 -14.05
N VAL A 342 2.06 -3.56 -13.44
CA VAL A 342 1.19 -3.84 -12.29
C VAL A 342 2.01 -4.48 -11.19
N ALA A 343 1.70 -4.14 -9.94
CA ALA A 343 2.25 -4.81 -8.78
C ALA A 343 1.17 -5.12 -7.73
N LYS A 344 1.40 -6.17 -6.93
CA LYS A 344 0.63 -6.45 -5.73
C LYS A 344 1.41 -6.06 -4.49
N TYR A 345 0.77 -5.37 -3.56
CA TYR A 345 1.28 -5.16 -2.21
C TYR A 345 1.10 -6.44 -1.41
N VAL A 346 2.21 -7.05 -0.98
CA VAL A 346 2.29 -8.37 -0.36
C VAL A 346 2.81 -8.24 1.07
N PRO A 347 1.90 -8.18 2.06
CA PRO A 347 2.21 -8.26 3.48
C PRO A 347 2.97 -9.53 3.84
N PHE A 348 3.99 -9.43 4.67
CA PHE A 348 4.66 -10.58 5.27
C PHE A 348 5.16 -10.26 6.67
N GLY A 349 5.33 -11.30 7.49
CA GLY A 349 5.83 -11.17 8.86
C GLY A 349 5.18 -12.16 9.82
N PRO A 350 5.64 -12.21 11.08
CA PRO A 350 5.10 -13.13 12.08
C PRO A 350 3.59 -12.97 12.23
N ILE A 351 2.85 -14.08 12.26
CA ILE A 351 1.36 -14.05 12.27
C ILE A 351 0.79 -13.14 13.36
N LYS A 352 1.37 -13.13 14.56
CA LYS A 352 0.91 -12.29 15.67
C LYS A 352 1.05 -10.80 15.36
N GLU A 353 2.10 -10.41 14.65
CA GLU A 353 2.43 -9.02 14.32
C GLU A 353 1.65 -8.51 13.09
N VAL A 354 1.33 -9.40 12.14
CA VAL A 354 0.54 -9.06 10.94
C VAL A 354 -0.98 -9.04 11.20
N MET A 355 -1.43 -9.55 12.35
CA MET A 355 -2.87 -9.68 12.63
C MET A 355 -3.64 -8.37 12.79
N PRO A 356 -3.11 -7.34 13.48
CA PRO A 356 -3.71 -6.00 13.46
C PRO A 356 -3.96 -5.49 12.04
N TYR A 357 -2.99 -5.67 11.13
CA TYR A 357 -3.13 -5.32 9.73
C TYR A 357 -4.28 -6.09 9.04
N LEU A 358 -4.34 -7.42 9.19
CA LEU A 358 -5.41 -8.23 8.56
C LEU A 358 -6.81 -7.88 9.08
N LEU A 359 -6.93 -7.58 10.38
CA LEU A 359 -8.19 -7.17 10.98
C LEU A 359 -8.66 -5.82 10.45
N ARG A 360 -7.76 -4.83 10.31
CA ARG A 360 -8.10 -3.56 9.66
C ARG A 360 -8.52 -3.73 8.21
N ARG A 361 -7.84 -4.62 7.46
CA ARG A 361 -8.25 -4.96 6.08
C ARG A 361 -9.64 -5.59 6.01
N ALA A 362 -10.02 -6.41 6.98
CA ALA A 362 -11.38 -6.96 7.06
C ALA A 362 -12.43 -5.87 7.36
N ASP A 363 -12.11 -4.92 8.25
CA ASP A 363 -12.97 -3.77 8.57
C ASP A 363 -13.13 -2.82 7.36
N GLU A 364 -12.07 -2.58 6.60
CA GLU A 364 -12.15 -1.78 5.37
C GLU A 364 -12.98 -2.45 4.28
N ASN A 365 -12.83 -3.77 4.10
CA ASN A 365 -13.58 -4.50 3.07
C ASN A 365 -15.05 -4.73 3.41
N THR A 366 -15.41 -4.68 4.68
CA THR A 366 -16.81 -4.67 5.13
C THR A 366 -17.44 -3.28 4.98
N SER A 367 -16.67 -2.21 5.16
CA SER A 367 -17.15 -0.83 5.10
C SER A 367 -17.18 -0.23 3.68
N VAL A 368 -16.38 -0.74 2.74
CA VAL A 368 -16.43 -0.31 1.34
C VAL A 368 -17.61 -0.97 0.63
N ALA A 369 -18.72 -0.25 0.56
CA ALA A 369 -19.92 -0.64 -0.18
C ALA A 369 -19.56 -0.97 -1.65
N GLY A 370 -19.91 -2.19 -2.08
CA GLY A 370 -19.82 -2.63 -3.48
C GLY A 370 -18.59 -3.45 -3.85
N GLN A 371 -17.40 -3.21 -3.27
CA GLN A 371 -16.17 -3.89 -3.72
C GLN A 371 -16.18 -5.38 -3.40
N THR A 372 -16.54 -5.77 -2.17
CA THR A 372 -16.66 -7.18 -1.77
C THR A 372 -17.76 -7.89 -2.54
N GLY A 373 -18.87 -7.21 -2.84
CA GLY A 373 -19.96 -7.75 -3.66
C GLY A 373 -19.52 -7.96 -5.11
N ARG A 374 -18.76 -7.03 -5.68
CA ARG A 374 -18.18 -7.13 -7.03
C ARG A 374 -17.21 -8.30 -7.12
N GLU A 375 -16.27 -8.44 -6.19
CA GLU A 375 -15.38 -9.61 -6.10
C GLU A 375 -16.16 -10.92 -6.09
N LEU A 376 -17.17 -11.03 -5.22
CA LEU A 376 -17.99 -12.22 -5.12
C LEU A 376 -18.72 -12.52 -6.44
N SER A 377 -19.27 -11.49 -7.10
CA SER A 377 -19.96 -11.64 -8.38
C SER A 377 -19.05 -12.18 -9.49
N LEU A 378 -17.80 -11.71 -9.54
CA LEU A 378 -16.81 -12.14 -10.54
C LEU A 378 -16.33 -13.57 -10.26
N ILE A 379 -16.13 -13.92 -8.98
CA ILE A 379 -15.82 -15.31 -8.59
C ILE A 379 -16.97 -16.25 -8.98
N MET A 380 -18.22 -15.86 -8.75
CA MET A 380 -19.39 -16.65 -9.15
C MET A 380 -19.48 -16.82 -10.67
N LYS A 381 -19.25 -15.74 -11.43
CA LYS A 381 -19.19 -15.78 -12.89
C LYS A 381 -18.11 -16.75 -13.38
N GLU A 382 -16.94 -16.77 -12.74
CA GLU A 382 -15.87 -17.72 -13.10
C GLU A 382 -16.19 -19.16 -12.72
N LEU A 383 -16.77 -19.40 -11.55
CA LEU A 383 -17.22 -20.74 -11.14
C LEU A 383 -18.26 -21.30 -12.12
N GLN A 384 -19.18 -20.45 -12.58
CA GLN A 384 -20.15 -20.80 -13.62
C GLN A 384 -19.45 -21.10 -14.96
N ARG A 385 -18.50 -20.26 -15.39
CA ARG A 385 -17.72 -20.49 -16.61
C ARG A 385 -17.00 -21.84 -16.60
N ARG A 386 -16.42 -22.21 -15.45
CA ARG A 386 -15.73 -23.49 -15.24
C ARG A 386 -16.64 -24.70 -14.98
N LYS A 387 -17.96 -24.50 -14.95
CA LYS A 387 -18.96 -25.55 -14.65
C LYS A 387 -18.72 -26.22 -13.28
N LEU A 388 -18.44 -25.41 -12.26
CA LEU A 388 -18.15 -25.86 -10.89
C LEU A 388 -19.28 -25.61 -9.89
N ASN A 389 -20.40 -25.08 -10.37
CA ASN A 389 -21.61 -24.79 -9.60
C ASN A 389 -22.40 -26.06 -9.29
#